data_AF-A0AAW9MSF2-F1
#
_entry.id   AF-A0AAW9MSF2-F1
#
_cell.length_a   1.000
_cell.length_b   1.000
_cell.length_c   1.000
_cell.angle_alpha   90.00
_cell.angle_beta   90.00
_cell.angle_gamma   90.00
#
_symmetry.space_group_name_H-M   'P 1'
#
loop_
_entity.id
_entity.type
_entity.pdbx_description
1 polymer ?
#
loop_
_entity_poly.entity_id
_entity_poly.type
_entity_poly.pdbx_seq_one_letter_code
_entity_poly.pdbx_strand_id
1 'polypeptide(L)' 'MTKEYIFTFDTISQALKFEKDLKKINIDVKLMPVPRALSSSCGTSARVYSDDEEIIENLNKLGLIYHEYFIM' A
#
# COMPACT_ATOMS: atom_id res chain seq x y z
N MET A 1 -5.97 11.39 -12.69
CA MET A 1 -4.83 10.57 -13.16
C MET A 1 -4.54 9.69 -11.97
N THR A 2 -5.00 8.45 -11.99
CA THR A 2 -5.03 7.61 -10.78
C THR A 2 -3.61 7.23 -10.39
N LYS A 3 -3.19 7.63 -9.18
CA LYS A 3 -1.85 7.34 -8.66
C LYS A 3 -1.83 5.95 -8.02
N GLU A 4 -0.73 5.24 -8.21
CA GLU A 4 -0.49 3.93 -7.62
C GLU A 4 0.47 4.06 -6.45
N TYR A 5 0.08 3.48 -5.31
CA TYR A 5 0.86 3.47 -4.09
C TYR A 5 1.17 2.04 -3.68
N ILE A 6 2.43 1.77 -3.37
CA ILE A 6 2.86 0.46 -2.87
C ILE A 6 3.29 0.62 -1.41
N PHE A 7 2.50 0.07 -0.52
CA PHE A 7 2.81 -0.04 0.90
C PHE A 7 3.51 -1.37 1.16
N THR A 8 4.59 -1.36 1.91
CA THR A 8 5.34 -2.56 2.29
C THR A 8 5.15 -2.86 3.77
N PHE A 9 5.10 -4.15 4.11
CA PHE A 9 4.84 -4.63 5.46
C PHE A 9 5.86 -5.71 5.82
N ASP A 10 6.35 -5.65 7.06
CA ASP A 10 7.24 -6.67 7.63
C ASP A 10 6.49 -7.99 7.88
N THR A 11 5.17 -7.92 8.09
CA THR A 11 4.34 -9.09 8.41
C THR A 11 3.06 -9.12 7.59
N ILE A 12 2.60 -10.34 7.27
CA ILE A 12 1.32 -10.58 6.59
C ILE A 12 0.15 -10.03 7.43
N SER A 13 0.22 -10.12 8.76
CA SER A 13 -0.83 -9.62 9.66
C SER A 13 -1.06 -8.12 9.53
N GLN A 14 0.01 -7.33 9.37
CA GLN A 14 -0.10 -5.89 9.11
C GLN A 14 -0.75 -5.62 7.75
N ALA A 15 -0.34 -6.35 6.71
CA ALA A 15 -0.90 -6.22 5.37
C ALA A 15 -2.40 -6.54 5.33
N LEU A 16 -2.83 -7.63 5.99
CA LEU A 16 -4.25 -8.00 6.09
C LEU A 16 -5.07 -6.97 6.88
N LYS A 17 -4.51 -6.43 7.97
CA LYS A 17 -5.18 -5.38 8.75
C LYS A 17 -5.36 -4.12 7.89
N PHE A 18 -4.32 -3.70 7.18
CA PHE A 18 -4.36 -2.57 6.27
C PHE A 18 -5.39 -2.76 5.16
N GLU A 19 -5.41 -3.93 4.52
CA GLU A 19 -6.41 -4.27 3.50
C GLU A 19 -7.84 -4.14 4.04
N LYS A 20 -8.08 -4.68 5.24
CA LYS A 20 -9.39 -4.63 5.90
C LYS A 20 -9.80 -3.20 6.24
N ASP A 21 -8.87 -2.36 6.69
CA ASP A 21 -9.17 -0.98 7.06
C ASP A 21 -9.45 -0.11 5.82
N LEU A 22 -8.71 -0.32 4.72
CA LEU A 22 -8.99 0.33 3.43
C LEU A 22 -10.32 -0.10 2.81
N LYS A 23 -10.64 -1.39 2.87
CA LYS A 23 -11.94 -1.89 2.40
C LYS A 23 -13.13 -1.29 3.15
N LYS A 24 -12.97 -0.93 4.44
CA LYS A 24 -14.05 -0.25 5.21
C LYS A 24 -14.36 1.15 4.69
N ILE A 25 -13.39 1.80 4.04
CA ILE A 25 -13.54 3.14 3.46
C ILE A 25 -13.67 3.10 1.94
N ASN A 26 -14.03 1.94 1.36
CA ASN A 26 -14.23 1.72 -0.07
C ASN A 26 -13.02 2.04 -0.95
N ILE A 27 -11.80 1.87 -0.42
CA ILE A 27 -10.58 1.99 -1.20
C ILE A 27 -10.18 0.62 -1.74
N ASP A 28 -9.91 0.56 -3.04
CA ASP A 28 -9.45 -0.67 -3.67
C ASP A 28 -7.98 -0.92 -3.30
N VAL A 29 -7.76 -2.11 -2.75
CA VAL A 29 -6.48 -2.52 -2.20
C VAL A 29 -6.20 -3.96 -2.61
N LYS A 30 -5.00 -4.19 -3.14
CA LYS A 30 -4.57 -5.50 -3.60
C LYS A 30 -3.28 -5.92 -2.90
N LEU A 31 -3.36 -6.95 -2.08
CA LEU A 31 -2.18 -7.57 -1.50
C LEU A 31 -1.37 -8.31 -2.58
N MET A 32 -0.06 -8.11 -2.57
CA MET A 32 0.88 -8.76 -3.47
C MET A 32 2.24 -8.92 -2.81
N PRO A 33 3.04 -9.92 -3.20
CA PRO A 33 4.44 -9.98 -2.78
C PRO A 33 5.15 -8.70 -3.19
N VAL A 34 6.05 -8.18 -2.34
CA VAL A 34 6.83 -6.99 -2.65
C VAL A 34 7.54 -7.22 -4.00
N PRO A 35 7.42 -6.30 -4.97
CA PRO A 35 8.13 -6.43 -6.23
C PRO A 35 9.63 -6.61 -5.98
N ARG A 36 10.26 -7.54 -6.69
CA ARG A 36 11.68 -7.88 -6.47
C ARG A 36 12.64 -6.70 -6.72
N ALA A 37 12.19 -5.71 -7.48
CA ALA A 37 12.90 -4.44 -7.70
C ALA A 37 12.91 -3.53 -6.46
N LEU A 38 11.99 -3.75 -5.53
CA LEU A 38 11.76 -2.92 -4.34
C LEU A 38 12.38 -3.49 -3.07
N SER A 39 12.45 -4.81 -2.93
CA SER A 39 13.09 -5.47 -1.79
C SER A 39 13.65 -6.84 -2.18
N SER A 40 14.82 -7.19 -1.62
CA SER A 40 15.41 -8.53 -1.73
C SER A 40 14.93 -9.51 -0.65
N SER A 41 14.17 -9.05 0.36
CA SER A 41 13.63 -9.87 1.43
C SER A 41 12.12 -10.06 1.28
N CYS A 42 11.62 -11.20 1.76
CA CYS A 42 10.29 -11.78 1.53
C CYS A 42 9.10 -11.00 2.15
N GLY A 43 9.03 -9.69 1.96
CA GLY A 43 7.97 -8.83 2.49
C GLY A 43 6.64 -8.98 1.75
N THR A 44 5.55 -8.66 2.44
CA THR A 44 4.22 -8.50 1.81
C THR A 44 4.01 -7.03 1.49
N SER A 45 3.39 -6.74 0.35
CA SER A 45 3.00 -5.37 -0.02
C SER A 45 1.51 -5.27 -0.29
N ALA A 46 0.97 -4.07 -0.19
CA ALA A 46 -0.37 -3.72 -0.63
C ALA A 46 -0.26 -2.62 -1.68
N ARG A 47 -0.94 -2.83 -2.80
CA ARG A 47 -1.11 -1.82 -3.83
C ARG A 47 -2.44 -1.11 -3.63
N VAL A 48 -2.41 0.20 -3.68
CA VAL A 48 -3.57 1.08 -3.51
C VAL A 48 -3.66 2.01 -4.71
N TYR A 49 -4.85 2.17 -5.25
CA TYR A 49 -5.14 3.14 -6.30
C TYR A 49 -6.01 4.25 -5.72
N SER A 50 -5.50 5.48 -5.72
CA SER A 50 -6.25 6.65 -5.24
C SER A 50 -5.84 7.89 -6.02
N ASP A 51 -6.82 8.70 -6.40
CA ASP A 51 -6.61 10.07 -6.88
C ASP A 51 -6.67 11.09 -5.72
N ASP A 52 -7.05 10.66 -4.51
CA ASP A 52 -7.24 11.50 -3.34
C ASP A 52 -5.96 11.54 -2.49
N GLU A 53 -5.28 12.69 -2.49
CA GLU A 53 -4.04 12.91 -1.76
C GLU A 53 -4.25 12.94 -0.24
N GLU A 54 -5.41 13.41 0.25
CA GLU A 54 -5.70 13.50 1.68
C GLU A 54 -5.78 12.10 2.30
N ILE A 55 -6.38 11.16 1.58
CA ILE A 55 -6.43 9.75 1.95
C ILE A 55 -5.01 9.20 2.09
N ILE A 56 -4.14 9.48 1.12
CA ILE A 56 -2.76 8.99 1.13
C ILE A 56 -1.96 9.57 2.30
N GLU A 57 -2.09 10.87 2.56
CA GLU A 57 -1.48 11.50 3.73
C GLU A 57 -1.95 10.88 5.05
N ASN A 58 -3.23 10.55 5.15
CA ASN A 58 -3.77 9.88 6.34
C ASN A 58 -3.26 8.44 6.48
N LEU A 59 -3.07 7.72 5.36
CA LEU A 59 -2.44 6.39 5.38
C LEU A 59 -0.95 6.46 5.74
N ASN A 60 -0.24 7.52 5.34
CA ASN A 60 1.16 7.73 5.70
C ASN A 60 1.37 7.88 7.21
N LYS A 61 0.41 8.45 7.92
CA LYS A 61 0.44 8.57 9.39
C LYS A 61 0.41 7.22 10.12
N LEU A 62 0.09 6.11 9.43
CA LEU A 62 0.09 4.77 10.00
C LEU A 62 1.49 4.22 10.29
N GLY A 63 2.56 4.95 9.93
CA GLY A 63 3.95 4.55 10.20
C GLY A 63 4.43 3.40 9.32
N LEU A 64 3.80 3.21 8.16
CA LEU A 64 4.14 2.19 7.19
C LEU A 64 5.19 2.71 6.21
N ILE A 65 6.13 1.85 5.80
CA ILE A 65 7.09 2.18 4.75
C ILE A 65 6.37 1.98 3.41
N TYR A 66 6.22 3.05 2.64
CA TYR A 66 5.66 3.01 1.29
C TYR A 66 6.62 3.63 0.30
N HIS A 67 6.51 3.19 -0.94
CA HIS A 67 7.22 3.76 -2.06
C HIS A 67 6.18 4.23 -3.07
N GLU A 68 6.20 5.53 -3.38
CA GLU A 68 5.38 6.09 -4.45
C GLU A 68 5.96 5.65 -5.79
N TYR A 69 5.15 4.99 -6.62
CA TYR A 69 5.51 4.64 -7.99
C TYR A 69 4.56 5.35 -8.95
N PHE A 70 5.13 6.23 -9.76
CA PHE A 70 4.41 6.77 -10.90
C PHE A 70 4.54 5.76 -12.05
N ILE A 71 3.53 4.91 -12.23
CA ILE A 71 3.39 4.17 -13.50
C ILE A 71 2.79 5.15 -14.50
N MET A 72 3.65 5.57 -15.42
CA MET A 72 3.37 6.51 -16.51
C MET A 72 2.41 5.91 -17.56
#